data_AF-A0AAV4KNY8-F1
#
_entry.id   AF-A0AAV4KNY8-F1
#
_cell.length_a   1.000
_cell.length_b   1.000
_cell.length_c   1.000
_cell.angle_alpha   90.00
_cell.angle_beta   90.00
_cell.angle_gamma   90.00
#
_symmetry.space_group_name_H-M   'P 1'
#
loop_
_entity.id
_entity.type
_entity.pdbx_description
1 polymer ?
#
loop_
_entity_poly.entity_id
_entity_poly.type
_entity_poly.pdbx_seq_one_letter_code
_entity_poly.pdbx_strand_id
1 'polypeptide(L)'
;MPSATPSPAWDGRRPTTGTEPGATALLGWLTDPDAPRLCLVTGAPGSGKTALLGWLAAHGPRSGRTRRRPARVLVPLAGQSALGTAWAVADRLGVVAGTPGDLVGALATSEARPTGRAVLLLTDLHAAAEPDALARLVTELAEVGRVRLVVEARDDTPALAALRAGPRVAVVDLDGGPGPLDPVEEPARPLPDLSDPAAVCAADPLLVTTAYVTGSAPAGVPGTLDGPEPSGETADGHGGLRTAWMRAGQSLCRAQPPADRALVLLAALGDGADPRLRPTLAELAAGAPWRLRWARHRGDLTPPWPGPVTVLGAAGGPLEGTLLVGDRTGTVRLLREADAGSAGRLAHAVPGRITALAPAPDGTVLILDDRGRLHTVRGTASRPPYLERLTEAVSATLARHPGTALAAIGGSVVVGDRLGSVHAFGLTGLHQAASHSGRVTAVAAVDSATPFVCSGGADGTVRLWTPGRDPVPEPLADRRSPVVSLHAAETPHGPLVAVAWGDGLVELHRPEGGPKLSFRPGPPVRAVAVTGSGSLLVGTDESLLCLAAKK
;
A
#
# COMPACT_ATOMS: atom_id res chain seq x y z
N MET A 1 8.80 9.84 -25.73
CA MET A 1 8.41 8.73 -26.65
C MET A 1 9.02 9.01 -28.02
N PRO A 2 9.34 8.00 -28.84
CA PRO A 2 8.75 6.65 -28.91
C PRO A 2 9.33 5.74 -27.82
N SER A 3 8.53 5.05 -27.00
CA SER A 3 7.62 3.94 -27.30
C SER A 3 8.36 2.68 -27.73
N ALA A 4 8.59 1.79 -26.77
CA ALA A 4 8.61 0.37 -27.01
C ALA A 4 8.04 -0.31 -25.77
N THR A 5 6.72 -0.24 -25.63
CA THR A 5 5.98 -1.40 -25.11
C THR A 5 6.36 -2.57 -25.99
N PRO A 6 6.99 -3.66 -25.49
CA PRO A 6 6.80 -4.91 -26.16
C PRO A 6 5.37 -5.34 -25.80
N SER A 7 4.44 -5.17 -26.72
CA SER A 7 3.57 -6.31 -26.96
C SER A 7 4.46 -7.39 -27.56
N PRO A 8 4.50 -8.60 -27.03
CA PRO A 8 4.66 -9.75 -27.87
C PRO A 8 3.27 -10.36 -28.02
N ALA A 9 2.72 -10.24 -29.22
CA ALA A 9 2.12 -11.43 -29.80
C ALA A 9 3.13 -12.57 -29.58
N TRP A 10 2.66 -13.67 -29.03
CA TRP A 10 3.45 -14.85 -28.71
C TRP A 10 4.33 -15.28 -29.91
N ASP A 11 5.65 -15.17 -29.76
CA ASP A 11 6.64 -15.56 -30.79
C ASP A 11 7.14 -17.01 -30.68
N GLY A 12 6.44 -17.90 -29.97
CA GLY A 12 6.80 -19.32 -29.95
C GLY A 12 8.23 -19.63 -29.48
N ARG A 13 8.85 -18.76 -28.66
CA ARG A 13 10.22 -18.95 -28.15
C ARG A 13 10.31 -20.28 -27.40
N ARG A 14 11.12 -21.18 -27.96
CA ARG A 14 11.55 -22.41 -27.27
C ARG A 14 12.34 -22.03 -26.00
N PRO A 15 12.36 -22.88 -24.96
CA PRO A 15 13.31 -22.73 -23.88
C PRO A 15 14.73 -22.69 -24.45
N THR A 16 15.67 -22.11 -23.70
CA THR A 16 17.08 -22.10 -24.10
C THR A 16 17.55 -23.53 -24.37
N THR A 17 18.29 -23.72 -25.46
CA THR A 17 18.80 -25.03 -25.89
C THR A 17 19.50 -25.73 -24.72
N GLY A 18 19.12 -26.97 -24.40
CA GLY A 18 19.64 -27.73 -23.26
C GLY A 18 18.77 -27.69 -22.00
N THR A 19 17.75 -26.82 -21.94
CA THR A 19 16.84 -26.69 -20.78
C THR A 19 15.44 -27.26 -21.02
N GLU A 20 15.20 -27.89 -22.17
CA GLU A 20 13.89 -28.44 -22.57
C GLU A 20 13.31 -29.50 -21.61
N PRO A 21 14.11 -30.44 -21.05
CA PRO A 21 13.62 -31.38 -20.04
C PRO A 21 13.16 -30.66 -18.77
N GLY A 22 13.95 -29.68 -18.29
CA GLY A 22 13.61 -28.87 -17.12
C GLY A 22 12.35 -28.01 -17.33
N ALA A 23 12.20 -27.44 -18.52
CA ALA A 23 10.98 -26.73 -18.91
C ALA A 23 9.74 -27.62 -18.87
N THR A 24 9.85 -28.86 -19.34
CA THR A 24 8.77 -29.86 -19.31
C THR A 24 8.40 -30.22 -17.87
N ALA A 25 9.39 -30.47 -17.01
CA ALA A 25 9.18 -30.77 -15.60
C ALA A 25 8.49 -29.62 -14.85
N LEU A 26 8.95 -28.37 -15.05
CA LEU A 26 8.35 -27.18 -14.44
C LEU A 26 6.90 -26.95 -14.88
N LEU A 27 6.59 -27.17 -16.16
CA LEU A 27 5.22 -27.07 -16.66
C LEU A 27 4.32 -28.16 -16.07
N GLY A 28 4.81 -29.40 -15.95
CA GLY A 28 4.11 -30.50 -15.29
C GLY A 28 3.78 -30.16 -13.83
N TRP A 29 4.80 -29.76 -13.07
CA TRP A 29 4.66 -29.31 -11.68
C TRP A 29 3.64 -28.17 -11.52
N LEU A 30 3.65 -27.18 -12.42
CA LEU A 30 2.70 -26.06 -12.38
C LEU A 30 1.23 -26.49 -12.57
N THR A 31 1.00 -27.57 -13.31
CA THR A 31 -0.36 -28.07 -13.61
C THR A 31 -0.86 -29.12 -12.64
N ASP A 32 0.05 -29.86 -12.00
CA ASP A 32 -0.28 -30.87 -11.00
C ASP A 32 -0.83 -30.22 -9.73
N PRO A 33 -2.06 -30.50 -9.26
CA PRO A 33 -2.63 -29.94 -8.04
C PRO A 33 -1.99 -30.47 -6.75
N ASP A 34 -1.43 -31.68 -6.78
CA ASP A 34 -0.85 -32.39 -5.64
C ASP A 34 0.65 -32.14 -5.49
N ALA A 35 1.27 -31.61 -6.55
CA ALA A 35 2.65 -31.17 -6.52
C ALA A 35 2.93 -30.20 -5.34
N PRO A 36 4.13 -30.32 -4.73
CA PRO A 36 4.56 -29.46 -3.64
C PRO A 36 4.51 -27.97 -4.03
N ARG A 37 4.38 -27.09 -3.03
CA ARG A 37 4.30 -25.64 -3.28
C ARG A 37 5.65 -25.02 -3.61
N LEU A 38 6.75 -25.67 -3.26
CA LEU A 38 8.12 -25.26 -3.58
C LEU A 38 8.73 -26.21 -4.62
N CYS A 39 9.27 -25.62 -5.68
CA CYS A 39 10.11 -26.28 -6.67
C CYS A 39 11.49 -25.61 -6.69
N LEU A 40 12.55 -26.37 -6.54
CA LEU A 40 13.92 -25.92 -6.64
C LEU A 40 14.45 -26.23 -8.04
N VAL A 41 15.11 -25.27 -8.66
CA VAL A 41 15.82 -25.45 -9.93
C VAL A 41 17.31 -25.36 -9.64
N THR A 42 18.01 -26.48 -9.83
CA THR A 42 19.42 -26.64 -9.44
C THR A 42 20.30 -26.99 -10.64
N GLY A 43 21.62 -26.97 -10.42
CA GLY A 43 22.62 -27.25 -11.43
C GLY A 43 23.84 -26.32 -11.34
N ALA A 44 24.89 -26.69 -12.05
CA ALA A 44 26.18 -26.00 -12.14
C ALA A 44 26.07 -24.54 -12.67
N PRO A 45 27.09 -23.69 -12.43
CA PRO A 45 27.17 -22.38 -13.08
C PRO A 45 27.05 -22.50 -14.61
N GLY A 46 26.26 -21.61 -15.22
CA GLY A 46 26.05 -21.60 -16.67
C GLY A 46 25.03 -22.62 -17.21
N SER A 47 24.39 -23.45 -16.37
CA SER A 47 23.40 -24.46 -16.81
C SER A 47 22.07 -23.91 -17.36
N GLY A 48 21.92 -22.59 -17.49
CA GLY A 48 20.73 -21.96 -18.07
C GLY A 48 19.54 -21.80 -17.12
N LYS A 49 19.70 -22.02 -15.81
CA LYS A 49 18.64 -21.87 -14.78
C LYS A 49 17.91 -20.52 -14.86
N THR A 50 18.65 -19.41 -14.84
CA THR A 50 18.08 -18.05 -14.91
C THR A 50 17.30 -17.83 -16.20
N ALA A 51 17.85 -18.32 -17.33
CA ALA A 51 17.19 -18.23 -18.63
C ALA A 51 15.91 -19.07 -18.69
N LEU A 52 15.89 -20.24 -18.04
CA LEU A 52 14.71 -21.09 -17.91
C LEU A 52 13.60 -20.42 -17.08
N LEU A 53 13.93 -19.79 -15.95
CA LEU A 53 12.95 -19.03 -15.15
C LEU A 53 12.46 -17.79 -15.90
N GLY A 54 13.35 -17.09 -16.61
CA GLY A 54 12.99 -15.97 -17.50
C GLY A 54 12.04 -16.40 -18.62
N TRP A 55 12.31 -17.56 -19.25
CA TRP A 55 11.40 -18.18 -20.22
C TRP A 55 10.05 -18.50 -19.56
N LEU A 56 10.03 -19.12 -18.38
CA LEU A 56 8.80 -19.51 -17.69
C LEU A 56 7.96 -18.27 -17.31
N ALA A 57 8.60 -17.17 -16.95
CA ALA A 57 7.94 -15.89 -16.69
C ALA A 57 7.23 -15.36 -17.95
N ALA A 58 7.89 -15.44 -19.10
CA ALA A 58 7.34 -15.03 -20.40
C ALA A 58 6.39 -16.07 -21.04
N HIS A 59 6.40 -17.32 -20.56
CA HIS A 59 5.70 -18.43 -21.19
C HIS A 59 4.17 -18.37 -20.99
N GLY A 60 3.43 -17.88 -21.99
CA GLY A 60 1.95 -17.92 -22.07
C GLY A 60 1.43 -18.94 -23.10
N PRO A 61 0.22 -19.53 -22.96
CA PRO A 61 -0.31 -20.44 -23.98
C PRO A 61 -0.77 -19.69 -25.23
N ARG A 62 -0.90 -20.47 -26.30
CA ARG A 62 -1.77 -20.13 -27.44
C ARG A 62 -3.19 -19.78 -26.96
N SER A 63 -3.73 -18.73 -27.56
CA SER A 63 -5.09 -18.20 -27.44
C SER A 63 -6.19 -19.27 -27.26
N GLY A 64 -7.18 -19.00 -26.39
CA GLY A 64 -8.50 -19.62 -26.55
C GLY A 64 -9.37 -19.94 -25.32
N ARG A 65 -8.94 -19.77 -24.06
CA ARG A 65 -9.82 -20.06 -22.90
C ARG A 65 -9.69 -19.06 -21.74
N THR A 66 -10.83 -18.50 -21.36
CA THR A 66 -11.11 -17.48 -20.33
C THR A 66 -10.98 -17.97 -18.88
N ARG A 67 -10.01 -18.85 -18.55
CA ARG A 67 -9.68 -19.15 -17.14
C ARG A 67 -8.57 -18.21 -16.67
N ARG A 68 -8.87 -17.34 -15.70
CA ARG A 68 -7.91 -16.43 -15.04
C ARG A 68 -6.72 -17.24 -14.51
N ARG A 69 -5.55 -17.08 -15.13
CA ARG A 69 -4.31 -17.74 -14.70
C ARG A 69 -3.71 -17.05 -13.47
N PRO A 70 -2.96 -17.80 -12.65
CA PRO A 70 -2.18 -17.20 -11.57
C PRO A 70 -1.16 -16.22 -12.14
N ALA A 71 -0.99 -15.07 -11.50
CA ALA A 71 0.07 -14.13 -11.84
C ALA A 71 1.43 -14.80 -11.61
N ARG A 72 2.32 -14.71 -12.61
CA ARG A 72 3.73 -15.13 -12.47
C ARG A 72 4.57 -13.90 -12.19
N VAL A 73 5.30 -13.90 -11.07
CA VAL A 73 6.13 -12.79 -10.63
C VAL A 73 7.57 -13.26 -10.57
N LEU A 74 8.43 -12.67 -11.41
CA LEU A 74 9.87 -12.91 -11.41
C LEU A 74 10.55 -11.87 -10.52
N VAL A 75 11.35 -12.33 -9.55
CA VAL A 75 12.11 -11.49 -8.62
C VAL A 75 13.56 -11.98 -8.56
N PRO A 76 14.52 -11.22 -9.10
CA PRO A 76 15.94 -11.52 -8.92
C PRO A 76 16.36 -11.33 -7.47
N LEU A 77 17.08 -12.30 -6.90
CA LEU A 77 17.56 -12.25 -5.52
C LEU A 77 19.03 -11.80 -5.40
N ALA A 78 19.77 -11.71 -6.51
CA ALA A 78 21.16 -11.27 -6.50
C ALA A 78 21.32 -9.90 -5.80
N GLY A 79 22.17 -9.85 -4.78
CA GLY A 79 22.41 -8.66 -3.95
C GLY A 79 21.22 -8.20 -3.11
N GLN A 80 20.16 -9.00 -2.97
CA GLN A 80 18.96 -8.65 -2.22
C GLN A 80 19.01 -9.13 -0.78
N SER A 81 18.53 -8.29 0.13
CA SER A 81 18.08 -8.66 1.47
C SER A 81 16.73 -9.39 1.44
N ALA A 82 16.38 -10.07 2.53
CA ALA A 82 15.06 -10.66 2.69
C ALA A 82 13.94 -9.59 2.70
N LEU A 83 14.22 -8.43 3.30
CA LEU A 83 13.30 -7.29 3.35
C LEU A 83 13.07 -6.68 1.95
N GLY A 84 14.15 -6.41 1.20
CA GLY A 84 14.04 -5.89 -0.17
C GLY A 84 13.25 -6.82 -1.09
N THR A 85 13.48 -8.13 -0.96
CA THR A 85 12.70 -9.15 -1.68
C THR A 85 11.23 -9.13 -1.28
N ALA A 86 10.93 -9.05 0.03
CA ALA A 86 9.56 -8.98 0.50
C ALA A 86 8.81 -7.75 -0.07
N TRP A 87 9.45 -6.58 -0.07
CA TRP A 87 8.88 -5.37 -0.64
C TRP A 87 8.68 -5.47 -2.15
N ALA A 88 9.64 -6.06 -2.89
CA ALA A 88 9.51 -6.28 -4.33
C ALA A 88 8.33 -7.22 -4.66
N VAL A 89 8.18 -8.33 -3.93
CA VAL A 89 7.06 -9.26 -4.08
C VAL A 89 5.73 -8.57 -3.72
N ALA A 90 5.69 -7.82 -2.62
CA ALA A 90 4.50 -7.11 -2.18
C ALA A 90 4.00 -6.12 -3.24
N ASP A 91 4.91 -5.33 -3.83
CA ASP A 91 4.58 -4.35 -4.87
C ASP A 91 4.00 -5.01 -6.13
N ARG A 92 4.64 -6.08 -6.60
CA ARG A 92 4.19 -6.83 -7.78
C ARG A 92 2.84 -7.51 -7.59
N LEU A 93 2.49 -7.86 -6.35
CA LEU A 93 1.23 -8.50 -6.01
C LEU A 93 0.14 -7.52 -5.56
N GLY A 94 0.45 -6.23 -5.44
CA GLY A 94 -0.50 -5.21 -5.02
C GLY A 94 -0.94 -5.35 -3.57
N VAL A 95 -0.06 -5.82 -2.69
CA VAL A 95 -0.29 -5.84 -1.23
C VAL A 95 0.70 -4.91 -0.53
N VAL A 96 0.38 -4.53 0.70
CA VAL A 96 1.28 -3.74 1.56
C VAL A 96 1.95 -4.64 2.58
N ALA A 97 3.27 -4.57 2.68
CA ALA A 97 4.04 -5.31 3.68
C ALA A 97 5.18 -4.43 4.22
N GLY A 98 5.25 -4.28 5.56
CA GLY A 98 6.35 -3.60 6.22
C GLY A 98 7.54 -4.53 6.44
N THR A 99 7.26 -5.80 6.69
CA THR A 99 8.24 -6.86 6.97
C THR A 99 8.00 -8.11 6.11
N PRO A 100 8.97 -9.05 6.04
CA PRO A 100 8.75 -10.35 5.40
C PRO A 100 7.54 -11.12 5.99
N GLY A 101 7.35 -11.06 7.30
CA GLY A 101 6.19 -11.69 7.96
C GLY A 101 4.86 -11.03 7.58
N ASP A 102 4.82 -9.70 7.43
CA ASP A 102 3.62 -9.00 6.95
C ASP A 102 3.24 -9.45 5.53
N LEU A 103 4.22 -9.71 4.67
CA LEU A 103 3.97 -10.24 3.32
C LEU A 103 3.30 -11.62 3.40
N VAL A 104 3.82 -12.52 4.24
CA VAL A 104 3.24 -13.86 4.46
C VAL A 104 1.81 -13.74 4.98
N GLY A 105 1.57 -12.89 5.99
CA GLY A 105 0.23 -12.64 6.54
C GLY A 105 -0.74 -12.04 5.51
N ALA A 106 -0.30 -11.05 4.74
CA ALA A 106 -1.10 -10.44 3.67
C ALA A 106 -1.43 -11.43 2.54
N LEU A 107 -0.54 -12.39 2.29
CA LEU A 107 -0.74 -13.46 1.31
C LEU A 107 -1.68 -14.56 1.80
N ALA A 108 -1.70 -14.81 3.11
CA ALA A 108 -2.55 -15.82 3.74
C ALA A 108 -4.02 -15.37 3.88
N THR A 109 -4.28 -14.07 4.00
CA THR A 109 -5.64 -13.52 4.18
C THR A 109 -6.40 -13.36 2.87
N SER A 110 -7.70 -13.68 2.88
CA SER A 110 -8.55 -13.56 1.67
C SER A 110 -9.00 -12.14 1.36
N GLU A 111 -9.05 -11.26 2.37
CA GLU A 111 -9.53 -9.88 2.27
C GLU A 111 -8.56 -8.95 1.53
N ALA A 112 -7.28 -9.32 1.48
CA ALA A 112 -6.24 -8.50 0.88
C ALA A 112 -6.22 -8.52 -0.66
N ARG A 113 -7.05 -9.35 -1.36
CA ARG A 113 -6.78 -9.61 -2.80
C ARG A 113 -7.96 -9.81 -3.77
N PRO A 114 -7.86 -9.13 -4.94
CA PRO A 114 -8.52 -9.49 -6.21
C PRO A 114 -7.72 -10.45 -7.12
N THR A 115 -6.53 -10.93 -6.74
CA THR A 115 -5.74 -11.91 -7.52
C THR A 115 -5.85 -13.31 -6.90
N GLY A 116 -6.09 -14.32 -7.76
CA GLY A 116 -6.19 -15.73 -7.38
C GLY A 116 -4.84 -16.33 -6.94
N ARG A 117 -4.63 -17.62 -7.20
CA ARG A 117 -3.33 -18.30 -6.97
C ARG A 117 -2.18 -17.47 -7.58
N ALA A 118 -0.98 -17.49 -7.00
CA ALA A 118 0.20 -16.78 -7.50
C ALA A 118 1.38 -17.75 -7.68
N VAL A 119 2.24 -17.47 -8.65
CA VAL A 119 3.51 -18.20 -8.86
C VAL A 119 4.66 -17.22 -8.75
N LEU A 120 5.57 -17.43 -7.81
CA LEU A 120 6.78 -16.65 -7.60
C LEU A 120 7.96 -17.40 -8.22
N LEU A 121 8.74 -16.70 -9.03
CA LEU A 121 9.95 -17.19 -9.67
C LEU A 121 11.10 -16.37 -9.08
N LEU A 122 11.91 -17.00 -8.22
CA LEU A 122 12.99 -16.33 -7.51
C LEU A 122 14.33 -16.82 -8.08
N THR A 123 15.12 -15.91 -8.65
CA THR A 123 16.41 -16.25 -9.29
C THR A 123 17.58 -15.94 -8.38
N ASP A 124 18.69 -16.67 -8.55
CA ASP A 124 19.98 -16.31 -7.96
C ASP A 124 20.04 -16.28 -6.43
N LEU A 125 19.37 -17.24 -5.74
CA LEU A 125 19.40 -17.31 -4.27
C LEU A 125 20.84 -17.35 -3.71
N HIS A 126 21.75 -18.02 -4.42
CA HIS A 126 23.16 -18.15 -4.08
C HIS A 126 23.94 -16.82 -4.10
N ALA A 127 23.45 -15.82 -4.83
CA ALA A 127 24.07 -14.50 -4.96
C ALA A 127 23.35 -13.44 -4.11
N ALA A 128 22.40 -13.83 -3.27
CA ALA A 128 21.69 -12.90 -2.42
C ALA A 128 22.56 -12.36 -1.28
N ALA A 129 22.21 -11.18 -0.76
CA ALA A 129 22.94 -10.59 0.37
C ALA A 129 22.63 -11.31 1.68
N GLU A 130 21.44 -11.88 1.83
CA GLU A 130 21.02 -12.66 3.01
C GLU A 130 20.38 -14.01 2.60
N PRO A 131 21.16 -14.96 2.06
CA PRO A 131 20.62 -16.20 1.48
C PRO A 131 19.86 -17.06 2.50
N ASP A 132 20.32 -17.11 3.76
CA ASP A 132 19.65 -17.88 4.82
C ASP A 132 18.32 -17.23 5.25
N ALA A 133 18.27 -15.89 5.32
CA ALA A 133 17.04 -15.17 5.63
C ALA A 133 16.00 -15.34 4.51
N LEU A 134 16.45 -15.35 3.26
CA LEU A 134 15.60 -15.63 2.10
C LEU A 134 15.11 -17.08 2.06
N ALA A 135 15.94 -18.05 2.43
CA ALA A 135 15.50 -19.44 2.55
C ALA A 135 14.37 -19.61 3.60
N ARG A 136 14.44 -18.88 4.73
CA ARG A 136 13.35 -18.83 5.71
C ARG A 136 12.06 -18.22 5.12
N LEU A 137 12.16 -17.06 4.46
CA LEU A 137 11.02 -16.42 3.80
C LEU A 137 10.39 -17.34 2.73
N VAL A 138 11.19 -18.01 1.92
CA VAL A 138 10.72 -18.97 0.90
C VAL A 138 9.94 -20.11 1.56
N THR A 139 10.42 -20.62 2.69
CA THR A 139 9.75 -21.69 3.45
C THR A 139 8.39 -21.21 3.94
N GLU A 140 8.31 -20.05 4.59
CA GLU A 140 7.05 -19.46 5.06
C GLU A 140 6.07 -19.19 3.91
N LEU A 141 6.55 -18.69 2.77
CA LEU A 141 5.71 -18.46 1.58
C LEU A 141 5.19 -19.78 0.98
N ALA A 142 5.94 -20.87 1.07
CA ALA A 142 5.52 -22.18 0.57
C ALA A 142 4.35 -22.78 1.38
N GLU A 143 4.21 -22.40 2.65
CA GLU A 143 3.08 -22.79 3.50
C GLU A 143 1.78 -22.06 3.13
N VAL A 144 1.88 -20.91 2.44
CA VAL A 144 0.70 -20.20 1.94
C VAL A 144 0.10 -20.98 0.77
N GLY A 145 -0.98 -21.73 1.04
CA GLY A 145 -1.56 -22.71 0.09
C GLY A 145 -2.00 -22.18 -1.29
N ARG A 146 -2.03 -20.86 -1.50
CA ARG A 146 -2.35 -20.21 -2.79
C ARG A 146 -1.12 -19.70 -3.54
N VAL A 147 0.08 -19.81 -2.96
CA VAL A 147 1.36 -19.44 -3.57
C VAL A 147 2.08 -20.70 -4.04
N ARG A 148 2.72 -20.62 -5.20
CA ARG A 148 3.68 -21.61 -5.68
C ARG A 148 5.00 -20.90 -5.93
N LEU A 149 6.12 -21.51 -5.53
CA LEU A 149 7.45 -20.92 -5.67
C LEU A 149 8.33 -21.81 -6.55
N VAL A 150 9.04 -21.19 -7.48
CA VAL A 150 10.18 -21.78 -8.17
C VAL A 150 11.40 -20.98 -7.75
N VAL A 151 12.39 -21.63 -7.15
CA VAL A 151 13.60 -20.98 -6.64
C VAL A 151 14.81 -21.58 -7.32
N GLU A 152 15.57 -20.73 -7.98
CA GLU A 152 16.86 -21.10 -8.55
C GLU A 152 17.98 -20.92 -7.51
N ALA A 153 18.82 -21.95 -7.40
CA ALA A 153 19.99 -21.95 -6.53
C ALA A 153 21.12 -22.81 -7.13
N ARG A 154 22.35 -22.60 -6.63
CA ARG A 154 23.50 -23.48 -6.92
C ARG A 154 23.59 -24.59 -5.87
N ASP A 155 24.06 -25.77 -6.29
CA ASP A 155 24.10 -26.99 -5.48
C ASP A 155 24.96 -26.90 -4.22
N ASP A 156 25.89 -25.96 -4.16
CA ASP A 156 26.91 -25.80 -3.11
C ASP A 156 26.55 -24.78 -2.02
N THR A 157 25.28 -24.39 -1.88
CA THR A 157 24.87 -23.36 -0.91
C THR A 157 24.18 -23.91 0.34
N PRO A 158 24.53 -23.45 1.57
CA PRO A 158 23.84 -23.85 2.80
C PRO A 158 22.33 -23.55 2.78
N ALA A 159 21.95 -22.41 2.20
CA ALA A 159 20.55 -22.02 2.01
C ALA A 159 19.76 -23.04 1.17
N LEU A 160 20.37 -23.59 0.11
CA LEU A 160 19.74 -24.66 -0.67
C LEU A 160 19.60 -25.95 0.14
N ALA A 161 20.62 -26.32 0.93
CA ALA A 161 20.55 -27.51 1.78
C ALA A 161 19.41 -27.39 2.80
N ALA A 162 19.22 -26.21 3.40
CA ALA A 162 18.11 -25.93 4.29
C ALA A 162 16.74 -26.07 3.60
N LEU A 163 16.60 -25.54 2.37
CA LEU A 163 15.36 -25.69 1.59
C LEU A 163 15.09 -27.15 1.18
N ARG A 164 16.12 -27.90 0.79
CA ARG A 164 16.00 -29.33 0.41
C ARG A 164 15.60 -30.22 1.58
N ALA A 165 16.01 -29.87 2.81
CA ALA A 165 15.64 -30.59 4.02
C ALA A 165 14.17 -30.38 4.44
N GLY A 166 13.49 -29.39 3.87
CA GLY A 166 12.09 -29.10 4.14
C GLY A 166 11.13 -30.19 3.63
N PRO A 167 9.95 -30.36 4.25
CA PRO A 167 8.96 -31.32 3.80
C PRO A 167 8.34 -30.87 2.46
N ARG A 168 8.16 -31.81 1.53
CA ARG A 168 7.45 -31.62 0.24
C ARG A 168 8.09 -30.54 -0.64
N VAL A 169 9.22 -30.87 -1.26
CA VAL A 169 9.92 -30.04 -2.25
C VAL A 169 10.10 -30.83 -3.54
N ALA A 170 9.81 -30.20 -4.68
CA ALA A 170 10.19 -30.73 -5.99
C ALA A 170 11.57 -30.20 -6.37
N VAL A 171 12.39 -31.02 -7.03
CA VAL A 171 13.70 -30.59 -7.55
C VAL A 171 13.75 -30.87 -9.04
N VAL A 172 14.11 -29.84 -9.81
CA VAL A 172 14.40 -29.92 -11.24
C VAL A 172 15.88 -29.62 -11.39
N ASP A 173 16.65 -30.66 -11.63
CA ASP A 173 18.09 -30.56 -11.85
C ASP A 173 18.38 -30.39 -13.35
N LEU A 174 19.20 -29.39 -13.68
CA LEU A 174 19.62 -29.11 -15.06
C LEU A 174 20.99 -29.70 -15.40
N ASP A 175 21.66 -30.37 -14.46
CA ASP A 175 22.95 -31.01 -14.70
C ASP A 175 22.78 -32.28 -15.56
N GLY A 176 22.77 -32.06 -16.87
CA GLY A 176 22.67 -33.09 -17.91
C GLY A 176 22.84 -32.61 -19.37
N GLY A 177 23.14 -31.32 -19.60
CA GLY A 177 23.39 -30.70 -20.92
C GLY A 177 24.82 -30.13 -21.04
N PRO A 178 25.30 -29.76 -22.26
CA PRO A 178 26.73 -29.54 -22.49
C PRO A 178 27.24 -28.27 -21.79
N GLY A 179 28.33 -28.44 -21.04
CA GLY A 179 29.43 -27.51 -20.79
C GLY A 179 29.10 -26.16 -20.12
N PRO A 180 29.85 -25.75 -19.07
CA PRO A 180 29.65 -24.44 -18.46
C PRO A 180 29.91 -23.33 -19.48
N LEU A 181 28.94 -22.43 -19.65
CA LEU A 181 29.21 -21.10 -20.19
C LEU A 181 30.01 -20.34 -19.13
N ASP A 182 31.08 -19.64 -19.56
CA ASP A 182 31.95 -18.88 -18.67
C ASP A 182 31.11 -18.00 -17.74
N PRO A 183 31.39 -18.00 -16.41
CA PRO A 183 30.67 -17.14 -15.49
C PRO A 183 30.89 -15.69 -15.92
N VAL A 184 29.82 -15.03 -16.37
CA VAL A 184 29.82 -13.58 -16.49
C VAL A 184 29.78 -13.05 -15.07
N GLU A 185 30.96 -12.72 -14.54
CA GLU A 185 31.09 -12.01 -13.28
C GLU A 185 30.51 -10.61 -13.51
N GLU A 186 29.25 -10.40 -13.11
CA GLU A 186 28.66 -9.07 -13.17
C GLU A 186 29.47 -8.17 -12.22
N PRO A 187 30.04 -7.06 -12.70
CA PRO A 187 30.83 -6.18 -11.86
C PRO A 187 29.96 -5.70 -10.70
N ALA A 188 30.53 -5.76 -9.49
CA ALA A 188 29.87 -5.27 -8.28
C ALA A 188 29.38 -3.83 -8.51
N ARG A 189 28.07 -3.62 -8.39
CA ARG A 189 27.50 -2.29 -8.56
C ARG A 189 28.01 -1.41 -7.41
N PRO A 190 28.59 -0.23 -7.69
CA PRO A 190 29.05 0.65 -6.64
C PRO A 190 27.87 1.08 -5.77
N LEU A 191 28.05 1.01 -4.45
CA LEU A 191 27.05 1.48 -3.50
C LEU A 191 26.95 3.01 -3.56
N PRO A 192 25.73 3.58 -3.55
CA PRO A 192 25.56 5.02 -3.44
C PRO A 192 26.03 5.51 -2.06
N ASP A 193 26.35 6.80 -1.95
CA ASP A 193 26.49 7.44 -0.64
C ASP A 193 25.14 7.41 0.09
N LEU A 194 25.06 6.61 1.16
CA LEU A 194 23.85 6.37 1.94
C LEU A 194 23.45 7.55 2.83
N SER A 195 24.33 8.55 2.96
CA SER A 195 24.07 9.79 3.69
C SER A 195 23.72 10.97 2.78
N ASP A 196 23.88 10.82 1.45
CA ASP A 196 23.45 11.81 0.47
C ASP A 196 22.02 11.53 -0.04
N PRO A 197 21.03 12.39 0.25
CA PRO A 197 19.66 12.21 -0.22
C PRO A 197 19.55 12.17 -1.76
N ALA A 198 20.43 12.85 -2.51
CA ALA A 198 20.39 12.83 -3.97
C ALA A 198 20.84 11.48 -4.52
N ALA A 199 21.98 10.96 -4.04
CA ALA A 199 22.46 9.62 -4.39
C ALA A 199 21.44 8.53 -4.04
N VAL A 200 20.88 8.56 -2.82
CA VAL A 200 19.83 7.64 -2.38
C VAL A 200 18.59 7.72 -3.27
N CYS A 201 18.18 8.93 -3.67
CA CYS A 201 17.02 9.12 -4.54
C CYS A 201 17.27 8.65 -5.98
N ALA A 202 18.50 8.63 -6.47
CA ALA A 202 18.84 8.23 -7.84
C ALA A 202 19.18 6.74 -7.98
N ALA A 203 19.63 6.10 -6.89
CA ALA A 203 20.11 4.72 -6.90
C ALA A 203 19.00 3.67 -7.14
N ASP A 204 19.44 2.42 -7.36
CA ASP A 204 18.58 1.25 -7.30
C ASP A 204 18.06 1.10 -5.86
N PRO A 205 16.74 1.20 -5.63
CA PRO A 205 16.18 1.19 -4.28
C PRO A 205 16.38 -0.15 -3.57
N LEU A 206 16.57 -1.24 -4.31
CA LEU A 206 16.83 -2.54 -3.70
C LEU A 206 18.27 -2.65 -3.18
N LEU A 207 19.23 -2.02 -3.87
CA LEU A 207 20.61 -1.90 -3.36
C LEU A 207 20.65 -1.04 -2.10
N VAL A 208 19.96 0.12 -2.10
CA VAL A 208 19.87 1.00 -0.93
C VAL A 208 19.22 0.28 0.25
N THR A 209 18.11 -0.43 0.01
CA THR A 209 17.43 -1.21 1.05
C THR A 209 18.37 -2.24 1.65
N THR A 210 19.06 -3.00 0.82
CA THR A 210 20.00 -4.02 1.30
C THR A 210 21.12 -3.39 2.11
N ALA A 211 21.75 -2.32 1.63
CA ALA A 211 22.84 -1.66 2.35
C ALA A 211 22.41 -1.09 3.71
N TYR A 212 21.20 -0.50 3.78
CA TYR A 212 20.60 -0.06 5.04
C TYR A 212 20.22 -1.22 5.98
N VAL A 213 19.86 -2.39 5.46
CA VAL A 213 19.55 -3.59 6.27
C VAL A 213 20.84 -4.20 6.83
N THR A 214 21.84 -4.40 5.99
CA THR A 214 23.08 -5.11 6.35
C THR A 214 24.12 -4.23 7.05
N GLY A 215 23.91 -2.91 7.09
CA GLY A 215 24.87 -1.96 7.67
C GLY A 215 26.15 -1.82 6.85
N SER A 216 26.13 -2.24 5.59
CA SER A 216 27.28 -2.17 4.69
C SER A 216 27.54 -0.74 4.25
N ALA A 217 28.28 0.03 5.07
CA ALA A 217 29.03 1.19 4.58
C ALA A 217 30.10 0.71 3.57
N PRO A 218 30.48 1.50 2.57
CA PRO A 218 31.53 1.09 1.63
C PRO A 218 32.80 0.71 2.39
N ALA A 219 33.33 -0.49 2.11
CA ALA A 219 34.65 -0.90 2.56
C ALA A 219 35.68 0.06 1.93
N GLY A 220 36.09 1.08 2.70
CA GLY A 220 36.83 2.19 2.11
C GLY A 220 37.39 3.23 3.08
N VAL A 221 37.68 2.88 4.34
CA VAL A 221 38.72 3.57 5.15
C VAL A 221 39.37 2.54 6.07
N PRO A 222 40.69 2.28 5.99
CA PRO A 222 41.37 1.41 6.95
C PRO A 222 41.68 2.15 8.26
N GLY A 223 41.30 1.54 9.39
CA GLY A 223 41.64 1.94 10.76
C GLY A 223 40.38 2.16 11.61
N THR A 224 40.15 1.54 12.76
CA THR A 224 40.96 0.75 13.70
C THR A 224 40.07 -0.33 14.29
N LEU A 225 40.58 -1.56 14.42
CA LEU A 225 39.84 -2.74 14.91
C LEU A 225 39.48 -2.73 16.40
N ASP A 226 39.59 -1.61 17.11
CA ASP A 226 39.35 -1.52 18.56
C ASP A 226 38.67 -0.19 18.95
N GLY A 227 37.39 -0.04 18.61
CA GLY A 227 36.52 1.01 19.16
C GLY A 227 35.40 0.36 19.98
N PRO A 228 35.00 0.92 21.14
CA PRO A 228 33.95 0.32 21.96
C PRO A 228 32.63 0.33 21.19
N GLU A 229 31.90 -0.79 21.27
CA GLU A 229 30.49 -0.90 20.86
C GLU A 229 29.72 0.33 21.36
N PRO A 230 29.03 1.09 20.49
CA PRO A 230 28.31 2.29 20.91
C PRO A 230 27.16 1.89 21.83
N SER A 231 27.40 2.05 23.13
CA SER A 231 26.39 1.98 24.17
C SER A 231 25.47 3.20 24.08
N GLY A 232 24.17 2.96 23.89
CA GLY A 232 23.12 3.96 24.05
C GLY A 232 22.63 4.57 22.75
N GLU A 233 21.30 4.69 22.67
CA GLU A 233 20.49 5.42 21.68
C GLU A 233 21.28 6.52 20.95
N THR A 234 21.84 6.19 19.79
CA THR A 234 22.50 7.17 18.93
C THR A 234 21.98 7.03 17.52
N ALA A 235 21.67 8.19 16.96
CA ALA A 235 21.06 8.45 15.68
C ALA A 235 21.51 7.45 14.61
N ASP A 236 20.53 6.96 13.85
CA ASP A 236 20.72 6.50 12.48
C ASP A 236 21.92 7.22 11.84
N GLY A 237 23.01 6.48 11.58
CA GLY A 237 24.30 7.02 11.10
C GLY A 237 24.21 7.80 9.78
N HIS A 238 23.01 7.90 9.20
CA HIS A 238 22.67 8.61 7.99
C HIS A 238 21.72 9.80 8.25
N GLY A 239 21.78 10.41 9.44
CA GLY A 239 21.03 11.63 9.76
C GLY A 239 19.50 11.48 9.75
N GLY A 240 18.99 10.25 9.86
CA GLY A 240 17.56 9.94 9.78
C GLY A 240 17.07 9.46 8.41
N LEU A 241 17.93 9.42 7.38
CA LEU A 241 17.56 8.92 6.04
C LEU A 241 17.20 7.43 6.05
N ARG A 242 17.95 6.58 6.76
CA ARG A 242 17.62 5.14 6.86
C ARG A 242 16.30 4.96 7.58
N THR A 243 16.03 5.73 8.63
CA THR A 243 14.78 5.68 9.39
C THR A 243 13.59 6.08 8.50
N ALA A 244 13.74 7.15 7.72
CA ALA A 244 12.75 7.55 6.72
C ALA A 244 12.59 6.49 5.63
N TRP A 245 13.68 5.87 5.18
CA TRP A 245 13.68 4.79 4.20
C TRP A 245 12.90 3.58 4.69
N MET A 246 13.18 3.10 5.90
CA MET A 246 12.46 1.97 6.50
C MET A 246 10.99 2.28 6.77
N ARG A 247 10.67 3.53 7.12
CA ARG A 247 9.29 3.98 7.34
C ARG A 247 8.49 4.05 6.03
N ALA A 248 9.07 4.58 4.96
CA ALA A 248 8.46 4.62 3.63
C ALA A 248 8.47 3.25 2.93
N GLY A 249 9.41 2.39 3.30
CA GLY A 249 9.56 1.00 2.90
C GLY A 249 9.26 0.73 1.43
N GLN A 250 8.29 -0.16 1.20
CA GLN A 250 7.86 -0.64 -0.12
C GLN A 250 7.57 0.49 -1.13
N SER A 251 7.18 1.70 -0.70
CA SER A 251 6.94 2.81 -1.64
C SER A 251 8.20 3.20 -2.42
N LEU A 252 9.37 3.05 -1.82
CA LEU A 252 10.66 3.46 -2.41
C LEU A 252 11.19 2.46 -3.44
N CYS A 253 10.83 1.17 -3.30
CA CYS A 253 11.22 0.09 -4.21
C CYS A 253 10.52 0.10 -5.57
N ARG A 254 9.58 1.03 -5.77
CA ARG A 254 8.85 1.15 -7.03
C ARG A 254 9.70 1.85 -8.08
N ALA A 255 9.43 1.53 -9.34
CA ALA A 255 9.91 2.31 -10.46
C ALA A 255 9.21 3.68 -10.44
N GLN A 256 9.96 4.71 -10.07
CA GLN A 256 9.48 6.08 -9.97
C GLN A 256 10.61 7.07 -10.22
N PRO A 257 10.32 8.29 -10.72
CA PRO A 257 11.30 9.35 -10.83
C PRO A 257 11.99 9.65 -9.49
N PRO A 258 13.27 10.07 -9.49
CA PRO A 258 13.97 10.48 -8.28
C PRO A 258 13.22 11.57 -7.49
N ALA A 259 12.50 12.48 -8.17
CA ALA A 259 11.71 13.52 -7.51
C ALA A 259 10.53 12.96 -6.70
N ASP A 260 9.83 11.94 -7.22
CA ASP A 260 8.76 11.27 -6.48
C ASP A 260 9.32 10.47 -5.30
N ARG A 261 10.47 9.82 -5.48
CA ARG A 261 11.19 9.14 -4.38
C ARG A 261 11.61 10.11 -3.29
N ALA A 262 12.12 11.29 -3.66
CA ALA A 262 12.47 12.36 -2.73
C ALA A 262 11.24 12.86 -1.95
N LEU A 263 10.08 13.01 -2.61
CA LEU A 263 8.83 13.36 -1.95
C LEU A 263 8.41 12.31 -0.92
N VAL A 264 8.51 11.02 -1.27
CA VAL A 264 8.18 9.91 -0.35
C VAL A 264 9.12 9.93 0.86
N LEU A 265 10.43 10.11 0.65
CA LEU A 265 11.41 10.23 1.74
C LEU A 265 11.15 11.47 2.62
N LEU A 266 10.88 12.62 2.00
CA LEU A 266 10.51 13.85 2.69
C LEU A 266 9.27 13.66 3.57
N ALA A 267 8.28 12.95 3.06
CA ALA A 267 7.04 12.64 3.76
C ALA A 267 7.22 11.59 4.86
N ALA A 268 8.33 10.86 4.89
CA ALA A 268 8.65 9.87 5.91
C ALA A 268 9.71 10.37 6.92
N LEU A 269 10.22 11.59 6.76
CA LEU A 269 11.27 12.15 7.61
C LEU A 269 10.70 12.63 8.95
N GLY A 270 11.18 12.05 10.05
CA GLY A 270 10.83 12.46 11.42
C GLY A 270 11.36 13.84 11.82
N ASP A 271 10.91 14.35 12.95
CA ASP A 271 11.35 15.66 13.45
C ASP A 271 12.77 15.66 14.06
N GLY A 272 13.27 14.49 14.48
CA GLY A 272 14.65 14.30 14.95
C GLY A 272 15.71 14.09 13.87
N ALA A 273 15.36 14.15 12.58
CA ALA A 273 16.32 14.00 11.48
C ALA A 273 17.26 15.23 11.36
N ASP A 274 18.41 15.06 10.68
CA ASP A 274 19.31 16.19 10.40
C ASP A 274 18.52 17.31 9.71
N PRO A 275 18.50 18.54 10.28
CA PRO A 275 17.69 19.64 9.78
C PRO A 275 18.03 20.05 8.33
N ARG A 276 19.21 19.68 7.81
CA ARG A 276 19.61 19.93 6.42
C ARG A 276 18.88 19.04 5.42
N LEU A 277 18.40 17.85 5.81
CA LEU A 277 17.78 16.90 4.89
C LEU A 277 16.42 17.39 4.37
N ARG A 278 15.63 18.04 5.22
CA ARG A 278 14.27 18.48 4.86
C ARG A 278 14.27 19.51 3.71
N PRO A 279 15.06 20.60 3.74
CA PRO A 279 15.20 21.50 2.60
C PRO A 279 15.72 20.80 1.35
N THR A 280 16.78 20.00 1.45
CA THR A 280 17.39 19.30 0.30
C THR A 280 16.41 18.35 -0.37
N LEU A 281 15.69 17.53 0.40
CA LEU A 281 14.67 16.62 -0.15
C LEU A 281 13.48 17.40 -0.76
N ALA A 282 13.13 18.57 -0.22
CA ALA A 282 12.09 19.42 -0.80
C ALA A 282 12.50 19.99 -2.16
N GLU A 283 13.76 20.37 -2.34
CA GLU A 283 14.33 20.79 -3.63
C GLU A 283 14.35 19.62 -4.63
N LEU A 284 14.82 18.44 -4.22
CA LEU A 284 14.81 17.24 -5.06
C LEU A 284 13.38 16.83 -5.47
N ALA A 285 12.40 17.04 -4.58
CA ALA A 285 10.99 16.78 -4.82
C ALA A 285 10.28 17.87 -5.66
N ALA A 286 11.00 18.87 -6.19
CA ALA A 286 10.40 19.97 -6.96
C ALA A 286 9.59 19.47 -8.17
N GLY A 287 10.02 18.39 -8.83
CA GLY A 287 9.33 17.78 -9.97
C GLY A 287 8.11 16.91 -9.63
N ALA A 288 7.92 16.54 -8.35
CA ALA A 288 6.78 15.71 -7.93
C ALA A 288 5.48 16.52 -7.92
N PRO A 289 4.29 15.90 -8.15
CA PRO A 289 3.01 16.61 -8.27
C PRO A 289 2.49 17.19 -6.94
N TRP A 290 3.10 16.82 -5.82
CA TRP A 290 2.71 17.28 -4.49
C TRP A 290 3.76 18.16 -3.85
N ARG A 291 3.31 19.02 -2.95
CA ARG A 291 4.12 19.70 -1.95
C ARG A 291 3.72 19.20 -0.57
N LEU A 292 4.67 18.67 0.20
CA LEU A 292 4.44 18.33 1.60
C LEU A 292 4.23 19.61 2.42
N ARG A 293 3.12 19.67 3.17
CA ARG A 293 2.82 20.76 4.12
C ARG A 293 3.43 20.45 5.48
N TRP A 294 3.14 19.25 5.99
CA TRP A 294 3.69 18.72 7.22
C TRP A 294 3.50 17.21 7.25
N ALA A 295 4.30 16.55 8.09
CA ALA A 295 4.22 15.12 8.38
C ALA A 295 4.42 14.93 9.89
N ARG A 296 3.64 14.03 10.49
CA ARG A 296 3.80 13.59 11.88
C ARG A 296 3.97 12.08 11.90
N HIS A 297 4.97 11.61 12.62
CA HIS A 297 5.31 10.21 12.74
C HIS A 297 5.36 9.80 14.19
N ARG A 298 5.11 8.51 14.45
CA ARG A 298 5.36 7.94 15.77
C ARG A 298 6.79 8.24 16.22
N GLY A 299 6.90 8.83 17.41
CA GLY A 299 8.15 9.29 18.01
C GLY A 299 8.42 10.78 17.88
N ASP A 300 7.73 11.49 16.97
CA ASP A 300 7.89 12.95 16.85
C ASP A 300 7.43 13.65 18.13
N LEU A 301 8.14 14.73 18.50
CA LEU A 301 7.95 15.54 19.69
C LEU A 301 7.39 16.94 19.38
N THR A 302 7.63 17.48 18.19
CA THR A 302 7.31 18.89 17.87
C THR A 302 6.58 19.09 16.52
N PRO A 303 5.25 19.28 16.55
CA PRO A 303 4.33 18.89 17.61
C PRO A 303 4.29 17.36 17.73
N PRO A 304 3.90 16.84 18.90
CA PRO A 304 3.99 15.42 19.18
C PRO A 304 3.08 14.60 18.27
N TRP A 305 3.50 13.37 17.98
CA TRP A 305 2.67 12.42 17.24
C TRP A 305 1.25 12.33 17.81
N PRO A 306 0.20 12.57 17.01
CA PRO A 306 -1.16 12.55 17.52
C PRO A 306 -1.69 11.14 17.80
N GLY A 307 -0.95 10.08 17.52
CA GLY A 307 -1.37 8.69 17.67
C GLY A 307 -1.86 8.04 16.36
N PRO A 308 -2.20 6.74 16.39
CA PRO A 308 -2.58 5.98 15.21
C PRO A 308 -3.92 6.46 14.64
N VAL A 309 -4.03 6.49 13.32
CA VAL A 309 -5.21 6.96 12.61
C VAL A 309 -6.05 5.77 12.14
N THR A 310 -7.30 5.67 12.62
CA THR A 310 -8.25 4.65 12.11
C THR A 310 -9.25 5.24 11.13
N VAL A 311 -9.71 6.46 11.38
CA VAL A 311 -10.62 7.24 10.54
C VAL A 311 -10.21 8.71 10.57
N LEU A 312 -10.47 9.42 9.48
CA LEU A 312 -10.23 10.85 9.35
C LEU A 312 -11.51 11.55 8.87
N GLY A 313 -11.78 12.72 9.43
CA GLY A 313 -12.74 13.67 8.91
C GLY A 313 -12.13 15.07 8.84
N ALA A 314 -12.35 15.76 7.74
CA ALA A 314 -12.14 17.20 7.66
C ALA A 314 -13.51 17.86 7.57
N ALA A 315 -13.80 18.76 8.51
CA ALA A 315 -15.11 19.37 8.63
C ALA A 315 -15.07 20.84 8.17
N GLY A 316 -16.13 21.28 7.51
CA GLY A 316 -16.42 22.70 7.32
C GLY A 316 -17.26 23.27 8.47
N GLY A 317 -17.64 24.54 8.36
CA GLY A 317 -18.54 25.18 9.32
C GLY A 317 -17.90 25.37 10.71
N PRO A 318 -18.59 25.03 11.82
CA PRO A 318 -18.06 25.25 13.17
C PRO A 318 -16.75 24.54 13.50
N LEU A 319 -16.36 23.55 12.70
CA LEU A 319 -15.14 22.76 12.85
C LEU A 319 -14.09 23.09 11.76
N GLU A 320 -14.27 24.16 11.01
CA GLU A 320 -13.32 24.58 9.98
C GLU A 320 -11.91 24.76 10.55
N GLY A 321 -10.90 24.27 9.81
CA GLY A 321 -9.52 24.23 10.27
C GLY A 321 -9.22 23.18 11.36
N THR A 322 -10.18 22.33 11.71
CA THR A 322 -10.01 21.22 12.66
C THR A 322 -10.15 19.87 11.96
N LEU A 323 -9.22 18.97 12.27
CA LEU A 323 -9.22 17.59 11.82
C LEU A 323 -9.76 16.68 12.92
N LEU A 324 -10.64 15.76 12.55
CA LEU A 324 -11.18 14.72 13.42
C LEU A 324 -10.41 13.42 13.16
N VAL A 325 -9.70 12.94 14.18
CA VAL A 325 -8.90 11.72 14.08
C VAL A 325 -9.42 10.69 15.08
N GLY A 326 -10.10 9.66 14.57
CA GLY A 326 -10.53 8.54 15.38
C GLY A 326 -9.41 7.53 15.60
N ASP A 327 -9.46 6.83 16.73
CA ASP A 327 -8.55 5.72 17.03
C ASP A 327 -9.27 4.40 17.28
N ARG A 328 -8.49 3.38 17.68
CA ARG A 328 -8.99 2.01 17.94
C ARG A 328 -9.72 1.88 19.28
N THR A 329 -9.60 2.89 20.15
CA THR A 329 -10.17 2.89 21.51
C THR A 329 -11.54 3.57 21.58
N GLY A 330 -11.98 4.19 20.49
CA GLY A 330 -13.24 4.93 20.46
C GLY A 330 -13.10 6.42 20.72
N THR A 331 -11.87 6.93 20.85
CA THR A 331 -11.61 8.35 21.06
C THR A 331 -11.48 9.07 19.73
N VAL A 332 -12.08 10.26 19.63
CA VAL A 332 -11.87 11.19 18.52
C VAL A 332 -11.05 12.37 19.00
N ARG A 333 -9.83 12.50 18.49
CA ARG A 333 -8.93 13.61 18.75
C ARG A 333 -9.22 14.75 17.77
N LEU A 334 -9.10 15.97 18.27
CA LEU A 334 -9.22 17.20 17.49
C LEU A 334 -7.80 17.73 17.25
N LEU A 335 -7.42 17.90 15.99
CA LEU A 335 -6.11 18.44 15.62
C LEU A 335 -6.29 19.70 14.78
N ARG A 336 -5.36 20.66 14.88
CA ARG A 336 -5.34 21.81 13.97
C ARG A 336 -4.90 21.35 12.58
N GLU A 337 -5.61 21.76 11.53
CA GLU A 337 -5.26 21.44 10.14
C GLU A 337 -3.87 21.98 9.74
N ALA A 338 -3.48 23.12 10.32
CA ALA A 338 -2.25 23.82 9.95
C ALA A 338 -0.97 23.02 10.22
N ASP A 339 -0.95 22.21 11.29
CA ASP A 339 0.28 21.57 11.79
C ASP A 339 0.04 20.22 12.51
N ALA A 340 -1.20 19.72 12.55
CA ALA A 340 -1.61 18.56 13.35
C ALA A 340 -1.35 18.69 14.87
N GLY A 341 -1.17 19.90 15.38
CA GLY A 341 -1.10 20.17 16.81
C GLY A 341 -2.42 19.88 17.50
N SER A 342 -2.36 19.35 18.73
CA SER A 342 -3.57 18.99 19.49
C SER A 342 -4.45 20.21 19.76
N ALA A 343 -5.74 20.06 19.47
CA ALA A 343 -6.83 20.98 19.79
C ALA A 343 -7.82 20.37 20.81
N GLY A 344 -7.47 19.21 21.39
CA GLY A 344 -8.30 18.49 22.37
C GLY A 344 -8.90 17.20 21.82
N ARG A 345 -10.06 16.83 22.32
CA ARG A 345 -10.80 15.62 21.94
C ARG A 345 -12.31 15.84 22.06
N LEU A 346 -13.09 15.07 21.33
CA LEU A 346 -14.54 15.04 21.54
C LEU A 346 -14.85 14.55 22.97
N ALA A 347 -15.88 15.12 23.58
CA ALA A 347 -16.23 14.88 24.98
C ALA A 347 -16.63 13.42 25.27
N HIS A 348 -17.19 12.72 24.28
CA HIS A 348 -17.74 11.37 24.44
C HIS A 348 -16.95 10.38 23.58
N ALA A 349 -16.43 9.33 24.23
CA ALA A 349 -15.84 8.19 23.54
C ALA A 349 -16.94 7.20 23.14
N VAL A 350 -16.76 6.58 21.98
CA VAL A 350 -17.63 5.51 21.48
C VAL A 350 -17.11 4.16 21.98
N PRO A 351 -17.98 3.19 22.35
CA PRO A 351 -17.50 1.87 22.73
C PRO A 351 -16.85 1.15 21.55
N GLY A 352 -15.60 0.70 21.73
CA GLY A 352 -14.88 -0.09 20.73
C GLY A 352 -14.24 0.73 19.63
N ARG A 353 -13.87 0.08 18.52
CA ARG A 353 -13.16 0.73 17.41
C ARG A 353 -14.12 1.57 16.56
N ILE A 354 -13.69 2.79 16.22
CA ILE A 354 -14.38 3.61 15.23
C ILE A 354 -14.11 3.08 13.83
N THR A 355 -15.18 2.84 13.05
CA THR A 355 -15.10 2.34 11.67
C THR A 355 -15.42 3.39 10.63
N ALA A 356 -16.27 4.37 10.96
CA ALA A 356 -16.53 5.54 10.13
C ALA A 356 -16.87 6.75 11.00
N LEU A 357 -16.58 7.94 10.49
CA LEU A 357 -16.89 9.20 11.15
C LEU A 357 -17.34 10.22 10.10
N ALA A 358 -18.39 10.96 10.40
CA ALA A 358 -18.96 11.96 9.51
C ALA A 358 -19.29 13.25 10.30
N PRO A 359 -18.50 14.32 10.15
CA PRO A 359 -18.88 15.63 10.65
C PRO A 359 -20.06 16.16 9.83
N ALA A 360 -21.10 16.63 10.51
CA ALA A 360 -22.24 17.28 9.90
C ALA A 360 -22.03 18.82 9.86
N PRO A 361 -22.69 19.54 8.94
CA PRO A 361 -22.54 20.99 8.81
C PRO A 361 -22.91 21.79 10.07
N ASP A 362 -23.72 21.21 10.96
CA ASP A 362 -24.13 21.82 12.23
C ASP A 362 -23.11 21.59 13.37
N GLY A 363 -21.95 21.00 13.08
CA GLY A 363 -20.90 20.68 14.06
C GLY A 363 -21.14 19.40 14.86
N THR A 364 -22.24 18.68 14.63
CA THR A 364 -22.44 17.34 15.19
C THR A 364 -21.54 16.35 14.49
N VAL A 365 -21.00 15.37 15.23
CA VAL A 365 -20.19 14.30 14.66
C VAL A 365 -20.94 12.98 14.81
N LEU A 366 -21.23 12.35 13.67
CA LEU A 366 -21.81 11.02 13.60
C LEU A 366 -20.70 9.97 13.50
N ILE A 367 -20.82 8.87 14.24
CA ILE A 367 -19.76 7.85 14.37
C ILE A 367 -20.37 6.45 14.24
N LEU A 368 -19.73 5.58 13.46
CA LEU A 368 -20.01 4.14 13.46
C LEU A 368 -18.97 3.38 14.29
N ASP A 369 -19.45 2.48 15.15
CA ASP A 369 -18.60 1.54 15.88
C ASP A 369 -18.26 0.27 15.07
N ASP A 370 -17.54 -0.67 15.67
CA ASP A 370 -17.15 -1.94 15.06
C ASP A 370 -18.32 -2.90 14.78
N ARG A 371 -19.45 -2.69 15.45
CA ARG A 371 -20.69 -3.43 15.20
C ARG A 371 -21.54 -2.79 14.10
N GLY A 372 -21.23 -1.56 13.68
CA GLY A 372 -21.98 -0.80 12.69
C GLY A 372 -23.16 -0.03 13.28
N ARG A 373 -23.13 0.26 14.58
CA ARG A 373 -24.13 1.09 15.26
C ARG A 373 -23.74 2.56 15.20
N LEU A 374 -24.76 3.42 15.10
CA LEU A 374 -24.59 4.86 15.02
C LEU A 374 -24.60 5.51 16.40
N HIS A 375 -23.55 6.29 16.65
CA HIS A 375 -23.39 7.14 17.82
C HIS A 375 -23.35 8.59 17.37
N THR A 376 -23.92 9.47 18.17
CA THR A 376 -24.01 10.92 17.87
C THR A 376 -23.32 11.70 18.97
N VAL A 377 -22.29 12.45 18.59
CA VAL A 377 -21.62 13.39 19.50
C VAL A 377 -22.05 14.79 19.11
N ARG A 378 -22.86 15.42 19.96
CA ARG A 378 -23.38 16.77 19.72
C ARG A 378 -22.25 17.80 19.73
N GLY A 379 -22.32 18.74 18.80
CA GLY A 379 -21.48 19.94 18.79
C GLY A 379 -21.93 20.95 19.86
N THR A 380 -21.28 22.11 19.86
CA THR A 380 -21.66 23.25 20.73
C THR A 380 -22.89 24.01 20.22
N ALA A 381 -23.19 23.90 18.92
CA ALA A 381 -24.36 24.52 18.30
C ALA A 381 -25.64 23.72 18.59
N SER A 382 -26.77 24.42 18.65
CA SER A 382 -28.08 23.78 18.77
C SER A 382 -28.41 23.03 17.48
N ARG A 383 -28.72 21.73 17.60
CA ARG A 383 -29.15 20.90 16.48
C ARG A 383 -30.67 21.03 16.30
N PRO A 384 -31.17 21.36 15.10
CA PRO A 384 -32.61 21.43 14.84
C PRO A 384 -33.33 20.11 15.15
N PRO A 385 -34.54 20.14 15.75
CA PRO A 385 -35.26 18.92 16.18
C PRO A 385 -35.54 17.92 15.05
N TYR A 386 -35.69 18.39 13.82
CA TYR A 386 -35.91 17.50 12.67
C TYR A 386 -34.66 16.68 12.33
N LEU A 387 -33.46 17.22 12.51
CA LEU A 387 -32.20 16.48 12.32
C LEU A 387 -31.98 15.47 13.44
N GLU A 388 -32.42 15.79 14.66
CA GLU A 388 -32.39 14.83 15.78
C GLU A 388 -33.26 13.62 15.48
N ARG A 389 -34.52 13.84 15.10
CA ARG A 389 -35.44 12.76 14.69
C ARG A 389 -34.90 11.93 13.53
N LEU A 390 -34.30 12.57 12.53
CA LEU A 390 -33.65 11.85 11.42
C LEU A 390 -32.54 10.93 11.95
N THR A 391 -31.67 11.44 12.83
CA THR A 391 -30.54 10.69 13.37
C THR A 391 -31.00 9.53 14.26
N GLU A 392 -32.06 9.72 15.04
CA GLU A 392 -32.71 8.66 15.83
C GLU A 392 -33.30 7.57 14.93
N ALA A 393 -34.00 7.95 13.87
CA ALA A 393 -34.56 7.00 12.90
C ALA A 393 -33.47 6.18 12.19
N VAL A 394 -32.36 6.82 11.80
CA VAL A 394 -31.20 6.13 11.24
C VAL A 394 -30.59 5.18 12.28
N SER A 395 -30.40 5.62 13.52
CA SER A 395 -29.86 4.78 14.59
C SER A 395 -30.72 3.54 14.86
N ALA A 396 -32.05 3.70 14.90
CA ALA A 396 -32.99 2.58 15.04
C ALA A 396 -32.91 1.59 13.87
N THR A 397 -32.68 2.09 12.64
CA THR A 397 -32.47 1.25 11.45
C THR A 397 -31.16 0.47 11.56
N LEU A 398 -30.07 1.14 11.94
CA LEU A 398 -28.74 0.53 12.05
C LEU A 398 -28.59 -0.45 13.22
N ALA A 399 -29.45 -0.34 14.24
CA ALA A 399 -29.56 -1.34 15.29
C ALA A 399 -29.99 -2.73 14.73
N ARG A 400 -30.75 -2.75 13.63
CA ARG A 400 -31.23 -3.98 12.95
C ARG A 400 -30.37 -4.35 11.74
N HIS A 401 -29.89 -3.34 11.01
CA HIS A 401 -29.13 -3.48 9.78
C HIS A 401 -27.83 -2.70 9.89
N PRO A 402 -26.77 -3.26 10.48
CA PRO A 402 -25.63 -2.46 10.86
C PRO A 402 -24.88 -1.92 9.66
N GLY A 403 -24.56 -0.62 9.71
CA GLY A 403 -23.88 0.11 8.64
C GLY A 403 -22.40 -0.28 8.53
N THR A 404 -21.81 0.01 7.38
CA THR A 404 -20.39 -0.27 7.09
C THR A 404 -19.59 0.96 6.69
N ALA A 405 -20.28 2.03 6.32
CA ALA A 405 -19.71 3.32 5.94
C ALA A 405 -20.70 4.43 6.25
N LEU A 406 -20.24 5.67 6.42
CA LEU A 406 -21.07 6.79 6.88
C LEU A 406 -20.63 8.11 6.24
N ALA A 407 -21.59 8.92 5.81
CA ALA A 407 -21.42 10.32 5.49
C ALA A 407 -22.61 11.16 6.00
N ALA A 408 -22.37 12.45 6.21
CA ALA A 408 -23.40 13.41 6.62
C ALA A 408 -23.37 14.59 5.65
N ILE A 409 -24.55 15.01 5.21
CA ILE A 409 -24.76 16.17 4.32
C ILE A 409 -25.97 16.96 4.82
N GLY A 410 -26.15 18.21 4.38
CA GLY A 410 -27.28 19.05 4.80
C GLY A 410 -28.62 18.32 4.73
N GLY A 411 -29.20 17.99 5.88
CA GLY A 411 -30.51 17.32 5.95
C GLY A 411 -30.53 15.83 5.60
N SER A 412 -29.38 15.16 5.41
CA SER A 412 -29.34 13.72 5.12
C SER A 412 -28.18 12.98 5.80
N VAL A 413 -28.39 11.70 6.09
CA VAL A 413 -27.35 10.76 6.53
C VAL A 413 -27.24 9.65 5.50
N VAL A 414 -26.02 9.38 5.04
CA VAL A 414 -25.75 8.35 4.04
C VAL A 414 -25.01 7.20 4.68
N VAL A 415 -25.48 5.97 4.45
CA VAL A 415 -24.94 4.75 5.04
C VAL A 415 -24.71 3.70 3.97
N GLY A 416 -23.52 3.07 3.98
CA GLY A 416 -23.25 1.87 3.19
C GLY A 416 -23.58 0.60 3.97
N ASP A 417 -23.86 -0.50 3.27
CA ASP A 417 -24.09 -1.81 3.89
C ASP A 417 -23.14 -2.92 3.42
N ARG A 418 -23.27 -4.09 4.06
CA ARG A 418 -22.45 -5.29 3.78
C ARG A 418 -22.80 -5.96 2.44
N LEU A 419 -23.97 -5.68 1.87
CA LEU A 419 -24.47 -6.30 0.64
C LEU A 419 -24.16 -5.46 -0.61
N GLY A 420 -23.63 -4.25 -0.44
CA GLY A 420 -23.20 -3.37 -1.53
C GLY A 420 -24.20 -2.27 -1.88
N SER A 421 -25.21 -2.04 -1.05
CA SER A 421 -26.10 -0.91 -1.22
C SER A 421 -25.65 0.31 -0.43
N VAL A 422 -25.97 1.48 -0.98
CA VAL A 422 -25.83 2.78 -0.32
C VAL A 422 -27.23 3.34 -0.08
N HIS A 423 -27.48 3.81 1.14
CA HIS A 423 -28.76 4.30 1.64
C HIS A 423 -28.62 5.77 2.03
N ALA A 424 -29.39 6.67 1.42
CA ALA A 424 -29.47 8.07 1.81
C ALA A 424 -30.79 8.33 2.53
N PHE A 425 -30.70 8.54 3.85
CA PHE A 425 -31.82 8.91 4.71
C PHE A 425 -31.92 10.43 4.73
N GLY A 426 -32.95 10.99 4.08
CA GLY A 426 -33.24 12.42 4.08
C GLY A 426 -34.58 12.74 4.73
N LEU A 427 -34.88 14.03 4.86
CA LEU A 427 -36.18 14.50 5.38
C LEU A 427 -37.36 14.16 4.47
N THR A 428 -37.11 13.97 3.18
CA THR A 428 -38.10 13.64 2.16
C THR A 428 -38.28 12.15 1.95
N GLY A 429 -37.47 11.31 2.61
CA GLY A 429 -37.55 9.85 2.51
C GLY A 429 -36.19 9.16 2.41
N LEU A 430 -36.24 7.87 2.07
CA LEU A 430 -35.08 7.02 1.87
C LEU A 430 -34.86 6.78 0.37
N HIS A 431 -33.63 7.05 -0.09
CA HIS A 431 -33.17 6.66 -1.43
C HIS A 431 -32.09 5.59 -1.30
N GLN A 432 -32.10 4.60 -2.20
CA GLN A 432 -31.14 3.50 -2.20
C GLN A 432 -30.59 3.24 -3.59
N ALA A 433 -29.30 2.89 -3.66
CA ALA A 433 -28.64 2.41 -4.86
C ALA A 433 -27.82 1.13 -4.57
N ALA A 434 -27.99 0.08 -5.37
CA ALA A 434 -27.19 -1.14 -5.32
C ALA A 434 -25.90 -0.98 -6.14
N SER A 435 -24.94 -0.21 -5.60
CA SER A 435 -23.78 0.26 -6.35
C SER A 435 -22.61 -0.72 -6.39
N HIS A 436 -22.54 -1.73 -5.51
CA HIS A 436 -21.33 -2.56 -5.38
C HIS A 436 -21.62 -4.07 -5.37
N SER A 437 -20.65 -4.85 -5.85
CA SER A 437 -20.64 -6.32 -5.83
C SER A 437 -19.98 -6.87 -4.55
N GLY A 438 -20.38 -6.32 -3.40
CA GLY A 438 -19.84 -6.63 -2.08
C GLY A 438 -19.93 -5.45 -1.13
N ARG A 439 -19.41 -5.59 0.09
CA ARG A 439 -19.42 -4.57 1.14
C ARG A 439 -19.05 -3.18 0.62
N VAL A 440 -19.90 -2.19 0.93
CA VAL A 440 -19.53 -0.77 0.82
C VAL A 440 -18.57 -0.44 1.95
N THR A 441 -17.35 -0.02 1.62
CA THR A 441 -16.27 0.20 2.58
C THR A 441 -16.12 1.65 2.98
N ALA A 442 -16.54 2.59 2.13
CA ALA A 442 -16.49 4.02 2.42
C ALA A 442 -17.57 4.78 1.64
N VAL A 443 -18.05 5.89 2.21
CA VAL A 443 -19.01 6.80 1.58
C VAL A 443 -18.61 8.23 1.94
N ALA A 444 -18.72 9.15 1.00
CA ALA A 444 -18.69 10.59 1.24
C ALA A 444 -19.82 11.27 0.47
N ALA A 445 -20.20 12.46 0.90
CA ALA A 445 -21.20 13.27 0.25
C ALA A 445 -20.70 14.71 0.15
N VAL A 446 -20.96 15.36 -0.98
CA VAL A 446 -20.61 16.76 -1.20
C VAL A 446 -21.88 17.54 -1.46
N ASP A 447 -22.07 18.60 -0.68
CA ASP A 447 -23.08 19.62 -0.92
C ASP A 447 -22.43 20.73 -1.75
N SER A 448 -22.76 20.78 -3.04
CA SER A 448 -22.24 21.77 -3.98
C SER A 448 -23.34 22.16 -4.97
N ALA A 449 -23.02 22.99 -5.96
CA ALA A 449 -23.95 23.31 -7.04
C ALA A 449 -24.50 22.04 -7.74
N THR A 450 -23.71 20.97 -7.77
CA THR A 450 -24.10 19.65 -8.28
C THR A 450 -23.85 18.60 -7.19
N PRO A 451 -24.79 18.40 -6.25
CA PRO A 451 -24.56 17.53 -5.11
C PRO A 451 -24.48 16.06 -5.54
N PHE A 452 -23.55 15.35 -4.92
CA PHE A 452 -23.35 13.93 -5.18
C PHE A 452 -22.92 13.18 -3.93
N VAL A 453 -23.19 11.88 -3.95
CA VAL A 453 -22.65 10.89 -3.03
C VAL A 453 -21.63 10.05 -3.81
N CYS A 454 -20.51 9.79 -3.16
CA CYS A 454 -19.47 8.92 -3.68
C CYS A 454 -19.32 7.71 -2.76
N SER A 455 -19.32 6.50 -3.32
CA SER A 455 -19.21 5.25 -2.57
C SER A 455 -18.06 4.39 -3.10
N GLY A 456 -17.28 3.84 -2.18
CA GLY A 456 -16.21 2.89 -2.45
C GLY A 456 -16.57 1.49 -1.95
N GLY A 457 -16.22 0.47 -2.72
CA GLY A 457 -16.53 -0.93 -2.41
C GLY A 457 -15.31 -1.83 -2.23
N ALA A 458 -15.54 -2.97 -1.58
CA ALA A 458 -14.60 -4.09 -1.57
C ALA A 458 -14.37 -4.68 -2.98
N ASP A 459 -15.25 -4.37 -3.93
CA ASP A 459 -15.11 -4.72 -5.34
C ASP A 459 -14.06 -3.89 -6.10
N GLY A 460 -13.48 -2.88 -5.44
CA GLY A 460 -12.45 -2.02 -6.01
C GLY A 460 -12.98 -0.95 -6.95
N THR A 461 -14.28 -0.65 -6.86
CA THR A 461 -14.88 0.46 -7.61
C THR A 461 -15.21 1.64 -6.71
N VAL A 462 -15.13 2.84 -7.28
CA VAL A 462 -15.64 4.08 -6.71
C VAL A 462 -16.74 4.59 -7.63
N ARG A 463 -17.94 4.84 -7.09
CA ARG A 463 -19.13 5.20 -7.87
C ARG A 463 -19.76 6.49 -7.37
N LEU A 464 -20.32 7.24 -8.31
CA LEU A 464 -21.04 8.48 -8.07
C LEU A 464 -22.53 8.27 -8.27
N TRP A 465 -23.33 8.86 -7.39
CA TRP A 465 -24.77 8.88 -7.51
C TRP A 465 -25.36 10.10 -6.80
N THR A 466 -26.55 10.52 -7.20
CA THR A 466 -27.31 11.57 -6.52
C THR A 466 -28.59 10.94 -5.99
N PRO A 467 -28.93 11.07 -4.68
CA PRO A 467 -30.17 10.55 -4.14
C PRO A 467 -31.41 10.99 -4.94
N GLY A 468 -32.27 10.02 -5.27
CA GLY A 468 -33.44 10.25 -6.13
C GLY A 468 -33.15 10.21 -7.64
N ARG A 469 -31.91 9.95 -8.05
CA ARG A 469 -31.52 9.70 -9.44
C ARG A 469 -30.83 8.34 -9.55
N ASP A 470 -30.84 7.79 -10.76
CA ASP A 470 -30.06 6.58 -11.04
C ASP A 470 -28.55 6.85 -10.88
N PRO A 471 -27.77 5.87 -10.37
CA PRO A 471 -26.32 5.99 -10.30
C PRO A 471 -25.68 6.21 -11.66
N VAL A 472 -24.54 6.90 -11.69
CA VAL A 472 -23.72 7.00 -12.90
C VAL A 472 -23.25 5.59 -13.28
N PRO A 473 -23.46 5.13 -14.53
CA PRO A 473 -23.10 3.77 -14.93
C PRO A 473 -21.60 3.49 -14.81
N GLU A 474 -20.78 4.43 -15.27
CA GLU A 474 -19.32 4.34 -15.23
C GLU A 474 -18.79 4.67 -13.83
N PRO A 475 -17.88 3.84 -13.27
CA PRO A 475 -17.23 4.16 -12.01
C PRO A 475 -16.26 5.33 -12.20
N LEU A 476 -16.17 6.21 -11.19
CA LEU A 476 -15.16 7.26 -11.10
C LEU A 476 -13.74 6.65 -11.09
N ALA A 477 -13.58 5.51 -10.43
CA ALA A 477 -12.34 4.73 -10.44
C ALA A 477 -12.62 3.23 -10.33
N ASP A 478 -11.84 2.42 -11.04
CA ASP A 478 -11.87 0.97 -10.99
C ASP A 478 -10.44 0.44 -10.86
N ARG A 479 -10.18 -0.32 -9.81
CA ARG A 479 -8.90 -0.98 -9.57
C ARG A 479 -9.10 -2.39 -9.04
N ARG A 480 -8.11 -3.22 -9.31
CA ARG A 480 -7.91 -4.49 -8.62
C ARG A 480 -7.31 -4.26 -7.22
N SER A 481 -8.00 -3.49 -6.39
CA SER A 481 -7.70 -3.31 -4.97
C SER A 481 -8.96 -2.75 -4.29
N PRO A 482 -9.36 -3.25 -3.11
CA PRO A 482 -10.54 -2.71 -2.43
C PRO A 482 -10.32 -1.25 -2.02
N VAL A 483 -11.40 -0.46 -2.00
CA VAL A 483 -11.37 0.86 -1.39
C VAL A 483 -11.33 0.69 0.13
N VAL A 484 -10.42 1.39 0.82
CA VAL A 484 -10.27 1.34 2.29
C VAL A 484 -10.88 2.57 2.95
N SER A 485 -10.73 3.73 2.33
CA SER A 485 -11.26 5.00 2.83
C SER A 485 -11.55 5.93 1.66
N LEU A 486 -12.57 6.77 1.82
CA LEU A 486 -13.00 7.74 0.83
C LEU A 486 -13.46 9.00 1.55
N HIS A 487 -13.06 10.15 1.03
CA HIS A 487 -13.54 11.45 1.49
C HIS A 487 -13.71 12.38 0.30
N ALA A 488 -14.70 13.25 0.36
CA ALA A 488 -14.94 14.24 -0.66
C ALA A 488 -15.22 15.60 -0.02
N ALA A 489 -14.78 16.67 -0.65
CA ALA A 489 -14.99 18.03 -0.16
C ALA A 489 -15.17 18.97 -1.35
N GLU A 490 -16.05 19.96 -1.18
CA GLU A 490 -16.09 21.12 -2.05
C GLU A 490 -14.89 22.03 -1.73
N THR A 491 -14.22 22.52 -2.77
CA THR A 491 -13.06 23.41 -2.63
C THR A 491 -13.23 24.64 -3.52
N PRO A 492 -12.45 25.71 -3.35
CA PRO A 492 -12.46 26.86 -4.26
C PRO A 492 -12.16 26.51 -5.74
N HIS A 493 -11.69 25.29 -6.02
CA HIS A 493 -11.38 24.80 -7.37
C HIS A 493 -12.35 23.69 -7.82
N GLY A 494 -13.50 23.57 -7.17
CA GLY A 494 -14.50 22.53 -7.40
C GLY A 494 -14.34 21.32 -6.48
N PRO A 495 -15.21 20.32 -6.61
CA PRO A 495 -15.21 19.15 -5.75
C PRO A 495 -13.99 18.27 -5.99
N LEU A 496 -13.45 17.73 -4.91
CA LEU A 496 -12.36 16.75 -4.93
C LEU A 496 -12.78 15.48 -4.19
N VAL A 497 -12.31 14.33 -4.68
CA VAL A 497 -12.52 13.02 -4.06
C VAL A 497 -11.17 12.37 -3.79
N ALA A 498 -10.84 12.14 -2.52
CA ALA A 498 -9.70 11.33 -2.12
C ALA A 498 -10.11 9.88 -1.93
N VAL A 499 -9.31 8.96 -2.46
CA VAL A 499 -9.54 7.52 -2.40
C VAL A 499 -8.28 6.85 -1.88
N ALA A 500 -8.40 6.08 -0.80
CA ALA A 500 -7.36 5.18 -0.30
C ALA A 500 -7.67 3.74 -0.70
N TRP A 501 -6.68 3.05 -1.23
CA TRP A 501 -6.78 1.67 -1.72
C TRP A 501 -6.07 0.70 -0.79
N GLY A 502 -6.50 -0.57 -0.80
CA GLY A 502 -5.90 -1.64 0.01
C GLY A 502 -4.42 -1.93 -0.29
N ASP A 503 -3.94 -1.52 -1.46
CA ASP A 503 -2.54 -1.62 -1.89
C ASP A 503 -1.66 -0.44 -1.42
N GLY A 504 -2.20 0.43 -0.55
CA GLY A 504 -1.52 1.60 0.01
C GLY A 504 -1.48 2.83 -0.90
N LEU A 505 -2.06 2.75 -2.12
CA LEU A 505 -2.23 3.92 -2.98
C LEU A 505 -3.26 4.88 -2.40
N VAL A 506 -2.96 6.16 -2.51
CA VAL A 506 -3.94 7.25 -2.40
C VAL A 506 -4.05 7.94 -3.75
N GLU A 507 -5.28 8.20 -4.19
CA GLU A 507 -5.57 8.99 -5.37
C GLU A 507 -6.46 10.18 -5.02
N LEU A 508 -6.22 11.32 -5.66
CA LEU A 508 -7.08 12.51 -5.60
C LEU A 508 -7.67 12.74 -7.00
N HIS A 509 -9.00 12.73 -7.07
CA HIS A 509 -9.78 12.80 -8.30
C HIS A 509 -10.63 14.06 -8.35
N ARG A 510 -10.89 14.53 -9.56
CA ARG A 510 -11.97 15.49 -9.86
C ARG A 510 -13.15 14.70 -10.43
N PRO A 511 -14.36 14.81 -9.86
CA PRO A 511 -15.55 14.09 -10.36
C PRO A 511 -15.87 14.39 -11.82
N GLU A 512 -15.62 15.63 -12.26
CA GLU A 512 -15.85 16.09 -13.64
C GLU A 512 -14.78 15.59 -14.64
N GLY A 513 -13.75 14.88 -14.15
CA GLY A 513 -12.63 14.41 -14.95
C GLY A 513 -11.39 15.30 -14.88
N GLY A 514 -10.35 14.92 -15.63
CA GLY A 514 -9.04 15.56 -15.62
C GLY A 514 -7.95 14.72 -14.97
N PRO A 515 -6.75 15.28 -14.77
CA PRO A 515 -5.62 14.53 -14.21
C PRO A 515 -5.90 14.21 -12.74
N LYS A 516 -5.82 12.92 -12.40
CA LYS A 516 -5.76 12.46 -11.01
C LYS A 516 -4.33 12.55 -10.49
N LEU A 517 -4.18 12.81 -9.20
CA LEU A 517 -2.89 12.79 -8.51
C LEU A 517 -2.78 11.54 -7.66
N SER A 518 -1.58 10.97 -7.57
CA SER A 518 -1.32 9.75 -6.81
C SER A 518 -0.22 9.95 -5.78
N PHE A 519 -0.33 9.29 -4.64
CA PHE A 519 0.70 9.27 -3.61
C PHE A 519 0.68 7.93 -2.87
N ARG A 520 1.86 7.44 -2.46
CA ARG A 520 2.02 6.21 -1.67
C ARG A 520 2.99 6.46 -0.52
N PRO A 521 2.53 6.45 0.74
CA PRO A 521 3.42 6.69 1.88
C PRO A 521 4.28 5.47 2.22
N GLY A 522 3.90 4.27 1.77
CA GLY A 522 4.58 3.00 2.12
C GLY A 522 3.74 2.11 3.01
N PRO A 523 3.50 2.49 4.28
CA PRO A 523 2.65 1.75 5.20
C PRO A 523 1.18 1.68 4.73
N PRO A 524 0.39 0.74 5.28
CA PRO A 524 -1.04 0.66 4.98
C PRO A 524 -1.76 1.97 5.31
N VAL A 525 -2.41 2.56 4.32
CA VAL A 525 -3.26 3.73 4.51
C VAL A 525 -4.57 3.28 5.14
N ARG A 526 -4.93 3.90 6.26
CA ARG A 526 -6.16 3.60 7.01
C ARG A 526 -7.27 4.58 6.68
N ALA A 527 -6.91 5.83 6.48
CA ALA A 527 -7.87 6.90 6.25
C ALA A 527 -7.30 8.00 5.38
N VAL A 528 -8.17 8.65 4.62
CA VAL A 528 -7.87 9.87 3.87
C VAL A 528 -8.93 10.93 4.13
N ALA A 529 -8.55 12.19 4.01
CA ALA A 529 -9.49 13.32 4.01
C ALA A 529 -9.02 14.40 3.02
N VAL A 530 -9.96 15.20 2.52
CA VAL A 530 -9.66 16.41 1.74
C VAL A 530 -10.16 17.59 2.53
N THR A 531 -9.31 18.58 2.73
CA THR A 531 -9.69 19.80 3.45
C THR A 531 -10.37 20.81 2.53
N GLY A 532 -11.06 21.81 3.08
CA GLY A 532 -11.71 22.85 2.27
C GLY A 532 -10.73 23.63 1.39
N SER A 533 -9.44 23.68 1.76
CA SER A 533 -8.38 24.29 0.92
C SER A 533 -7.91 23.39 -0.23
N GLY A 534 -8.37 22.15 -0.30
CA GLY A 534 -7.95 21.16 -1.29
C GLY A 534 -6.69 20.38 -0.91
N SER A 535 -6.25 20.44 0.35
CA SER A 535 -5.12 19.63 0.82
C SER A 535 -5.57 18.18 1.08
N LEU A 536 -4.73 17.22 0.72
CA LEU A 536 -4.92 15.80 0.96
C LEU A 536 -4.28 15.40 2.29
N LEU A 537 -5.07 14.79 3.16
CA LEU A 537 -4.62 14.16 4.39
C LEU A 537 -4.51 12.64 4.20
N VAL A 538 -3.42 12.06 4.68
CA VAL A 538 -3.17 10.61 4.62
C VAL A 538 -2.81 10.11 6.01
N GLY A 539 -3.65 9.24 6.57
CA GLY A 539 -3.46 8.64 7.88
C GLY A 539 -3.11 7.16 7.81
N THR A 540 -2.08 6.78 8.56
CA THR A 540 -1.66 5.39 8.76
C THR A 540 -1.65 5.06 10.26
N ASP A 541 -1.27 3.83 10.60
CA ASP A 541 -1.07 3.46 12.00
C ASP A 541 0.12 4.20 12.65
N GLU A 542 1.04 4.72 11.85
CA GLU A 542 2.33 5.26 12.30
C GLU A 542 2.56 6.72 11.89
N SER A 543 1.67 7.29 11.07
CA SER A 543 1.88 8.62 10.50
C SER A 543 0.59 9.35 10.11
N LEU A 544 0.61 10.67 10.15
CA LEU A 544 -0.40 11.55 9.58
C LEU A 544 0.32 12.61 8.71
N LEU A 545 -0.08 12.71 7.45
CA LEU A 545 0.57 13.55 6.44
C LEU A 545 -0.42 14.54 5.84
N CYS A 546 0.04 15.73 5.48
CA CYS A 546 -0.72 16.71 4.72
C CYS A 546 0.04 17.12 3.45
N LEU A 547 -0.59 16.92 2.30
CA LEU A 547 -0.05 17.18 0.97
C LEU A 547 -0.92 18.23 0.26
N ALA A 548 -0.30 19.20 -0.38
CA ALA A 548 -0.98 20.13 -1.27
C ALA A 548 -0.61 19.81 -2.72
N ALA A 549 -1.61 19.77 -3.61
CA ALA A 549 -1.37 19.66 -5.04
C ALA A 549 -0.58 20.87 -5.56
N LYS A 550 0.43 20.64 -6.39
CA LYS A 550 1.06 21.73 -7.16
C LYS A 550 0.13 22.11 -8.33
N LYS A 551 0.11 23.40 -8.66
CA LYS A 551 -0.66 23.92 -9.80
C LYS A 551 -0.01 23.55 -11.11
#